data_AF-A0A8S1DLY1-F1
#
_entry.id   AF-A0A8S1DLY1-F1
#
_cell.length_a   1.000
_cell.length_b   1.000
_cell.length_c   1.000
_cell.angle_alpha   90.00
_cell.angle_beta   90.00
_cell.angle_gamma   90.00
#
_symmetry.space_group_name_H-M   'P 1'
#
loop_
_entity.id
_entity.type
_entity.pdbx_description
1 polymer ?
#
loop_
_entity_poly.entity_id
_entity_poly.type
_entity_poly.pdbx_seq_one_letter_code
_entity_poly.pdbx_strand_id
1 'polypeptide(L)'
;MDSQGRKVIVCDNGTGFVKCGYAGSNFPAHIFPSMVGRPIIRAANKIGDIEVKDLMVGDEASKLRSMLEVNYPMENGIVKNWPDMCHVWDYTFGPNKMDIDPKECKILLTEPPMNPTKNREKMIEVMFEKYGFAGAYIAIQAVLTLYAQGLLSGVVVDSGDGVTHICPVYEEFALPHLTRRLDIAGRDITRYLIKLLLLRGYAFNHTADFETVRMMKEKLCYIGYNIETEQKLSLETTVLVEPYTVSCTQFHCKHTYRLGPEDHIQLKKAS
;
A
#
# COMPACT_ATOMS: atom_id res chain seq x y z
N MET A 1 3.08 16.27 21.83
CA MET A 1 3.13 15.43 23.05
C MET A 1 1.79 15.57 23.75
N ASP A 2 1.34 14.53 24.45
CA ASP A 2 0.16 14.62 25.31
C ASP A 2 0.41 15.51 26.54
N SER A 3 -0.63 15.85 27.30
CA SER A 3 -0.56 16.63 28.55
C SER A 3 0.42 16.07 29.59
N GLN A 4 0.83 14.80 29.45
CA GLN A 4 1.81 14.11 30.29
C GLN A 4 3.17 13.87 29.60
N GLY A 5 3.45 14.56 28.48
CA GLY A 5 4.72 14.43 27.75
C GLY A 5 4.87 13.16 26.90
N ARG A 6 3.84 12.30 26.85
CA ARG A 6 3.89 11.03 26.12
C ARG A 6 3.92 11.24 24.61
N LYS A 7 4.66 10.38 23.90
CA LYS A 7 4.70 10.34 22.44
C LYS A 7 3.38 9.77 21.92
N VAL A 8 2.84 10.41 20.89
CA VAL A 8 1.62 9.96 20.20
C VAL A 8 2.02 9.47 18.82
N ILE A 9 1.66 8.24 18.52
CA ILE A 9 1.94 7.57 17.26
C ILE A 9 0.68 7.64 16.40
N VAL A 10 0.85 7.89 15.12
CA VAL A 10 -0.21 7.81 14.13
C VAL A 10 0.14 6.64 13.20
N CYS A 11 -0.80 5.72 13.01
CA CYS A 11 -0.64 4.56 12.16
C CYS A 11 -1.85 4.41 11.24
N ASP A 12 -1.62 4.60 9.95
CA ASP A 12 -2.60 4.38 8.89
C ASP A 12 -2.40 2.99 8.29
N ASN A 13 -3.38 2.10 8.52
CA ASN A 13 -3.34 0.71 8.07
C ASN A 13 -3.92 0.61 6.64
N GLY A 14 -3.13 1.00 5.65
CA GLY A 14 -3.53 0.88 4.25
C GLY A 14 -3.37 -0.54 3.70
N THR A 15 -4.29 -0.97 2.84
CA THR A 15 -4.27 -2.31 2.20
C THR A 15 -2.98 -2.60 1.43
N GLY A 16 -2.42 -1.58 0.78
CA GLY A 16 -1.14 -1.70 0.07
C GLY A 16 0.05 -1.35 0.95
N PHE A 17 -0.04 -0.22 1.66
CA PHE A 17 1.06 0.35 2.43
C PHE A 17 0.60 0.77 3.83
N VAL A 18 1.43 0.46 4.82
CA VAL A 18 1.30 1.04 6.16
C VAL A 18 2.08 2.36 6.17
N LYS A 19 1.46 3.40 6.73
CA LYS A 19 2.11 4.69 6.96
C LYS A 19 2.09 4.95 8.45
N CYS A 20 3.26 5.13 9.06
CA CYS A 20 3.34 5.42 10.49
C CYS A 20 4.29 6.59 10.77
N GLY A 21 4.05 7.27 11.88
CA GLY A 21 4.87 8.38 12.33
C GLY A 21 4.40 8.95 13.66
N TYR A 22 4.98 10.08 14.05
CA TYR A 22 4.62 10.78 15.28
C TYR A 22 3.63 11.90 15.00
N ALA A 23 2.69 12.11 15.91
CA ALA A 23 1.75 13.22 15.84
C ALA A 23 2.50 14.56 15.80
N GLY A 24 2.08 15.46 14.91
CA GLY A 24 2.73 16.76 14.65
C GLY A 24 3.81 16.72 13.57
N SER A 25 4.11 15.55 12.98
CA SER A 25 5.00 15.46 11.82
C SER A 25 4.24 15.80 10.54
N ASN A 26 4.88 16.53 9.61
CA ASN A 26 4.29 16.87 8.30
C ASN A 26 4.25 15.67 7.34
N PHE A 27 5.18 14.73 7.48
CA PHE A 27 5.29 13.53 6.65
C PHE A 27 5.32 12.28 7.55
N PRO A 28 4.81 11.15 7.07
CA PRO A 28 4.97 9.88 7.79
C PRO A 28 6.46 9.56 7.91
N ALA A 29 6.89 9.09 9.08
CA ALA A 29 8.27 8.71 9.33
C ALA A 29 8.67 7.47 8.53
N HIS A 30 7.73 6.53 8.39
CA HIS A 30 7.92 5.32 7.60
C HIS A 30 6.72 5.00 6.73
N ILE A 31 7.00 4.52 5.53
CA ILE A 31 6.04 3.96 4.59
C ILE A 31 6.64 2.64 4.12
N PHE A 32 5.89 1.54 4.26
CA PHE A 32 6.33 0.21 3.82
C PHE A 32 5.12 -0.63 3.42
N PRO A 33 5.29 -1.66 2.57
CA PRO A 33 4.17 -2.46 2.08
C PRO A 33 3.56 -3.32 3.20
N SER A 34 2.22 -3.39 3.25
CA SER A 34 1.49 -4.21 4.21
C SER A 34 1.48 -5.68 3.79
N MET A 35 2.62 -6.36 3.91
CA MET A 35 2.78 -7.75 3.51
C MET A 35 3.60 -8.57 4.49
N VAL A 36 3.30 -9.86 4.53
CA VAL A 36 4.00 -10.87 5.33
C VAL A 36 4.46 -11.97 4.39
N GLY A 37 5.76 -12.24 4.36
CA GLY A 37 6.39 -13.26 3.53
C GLY A 37 6.92 -14.41 4.40
N ARG A 38 6.60 -15.65 4.00
CA ARG A 38 7.12 -16.87 4.61
C ARG A 38 8.00 -17.62 3.61
N PRO A 39 9.21 -18.07 3.98
CA PRO A 39 10.11 -18.73 3.03
C PRO A 39 9.56 -20.07 2.56
N ILE A 40 9.54 -20.26 1.24
CA ILE A 40 9.05 -21.50 0.60
C ILE A 40 10.02 -22.65 0.88
N ILE A 41 11.31 -22.35 1.00
CA ILE A 41 12.38 -23.33 1.23
C ILE A 41 13.21 -22.86 2.43
N ARG A 42 13.29 -23.69 3.47
CA ARG A 42 14.02 -23.41 4.73
C ARG A 42 15.54 -23.56 4.63
N ALA A 43 16.09 -23.77 3.43
CA ALA A 43 17.47 -24.25 3.25
C ALA A 43 18.52 -23.14 3.09
N ALA A 44 18.13 -21.90 2.79
CA ALA A 44 19.06 -20.80 2.55
C ALA A 44 19.02 -19.78 3.70
N ASN A 45 19.99 -19.85 4.61
CA ASN A 45 20.04 -18.97 5.80
C ASN A 45 20.54 -17.55 5.51
N LYS A 46 21.21 -17.31 4.37
CA LYS A 46 21.71 -15.99 3.96
C LYS A 46 21.62 -15.80 2.46
N ILE A 47 21.03 -14.68 2.03
CA ILE A 47 21.02 -14.24 0.63
C ILE A 47 21.47 -12.79 0.58
N GLY A 48 22.72 -12.56 0.16
CA GLY A 48 23.36 -11.25 0.25
C GLY A 48 23.54 -10.79 1.71
N ASP A 49 23.16 -9.54 2.01
CA ASP A 49 23.22 -8.94 3.34
C ASP A 49 22.01 -9.28 4.25
N ILE A 50 21.02 -10.00 3.73
CA ILE A 50 19.77 -10.29 4.45
C ILE A 50 19.79 -11.74 4.94
N GLU A 51 19.72 -11.91 6.26
CA GLU A 51 19.41 -13.19 6.89
C GLU A 51 17.93 -13.52 6.66
N VAL A 52 17.67 -14.67 6.03
CA VAL A 52 16.30 -15.13 5.77
C VAL A 52 15.73 -15.63 7.10
N LYS A 53 14.85 -14.83 7.69
CA LYS A 53 14.09 -15.22 8.88
C LYS A 53 12.91 -16.09 8.49
N ASP A 54 12.38 -16.84 9.45
CA ASP A 54 11.15 -17.62 9.28
C ASP A 54 9.93 -16.75 8.89
N LEU A 55 10.03 -15.45 9.17
CA LEU A 55 9.01 -14.46 8.84
C LEU A 55 9.68 -13.15 8.40
N MET A 56 9.32 -12.68 7.22
CA MET A 56 9.77 -11.41 6.67
C MET A 56 8.56 -10.49 6.52
N VAL A 57 8.71 -9.21 6.82
CA VAL A 57 7.58 -8.25 6.78
C VAL A 57 8.03 -6.98 6.05
N GLY A 58 7.11 -6.36 5.32
CA GLY A 58 7.34 -5.06 4.68
C GLY A 58 8.44 -5.08 3.62
N ASP A 59 9.41 -4.17 3.74
CA ASP A 59 10.46 -3.97 2.74
C ASP A 59 11.35 -5.20 2.57
N GLU A 60 11.58 -5.94 3.66
CA GLU A 60 12.36 -7.18 3.65
C GLU A 60 11.64 -8.26 2.83
N ALA A 61 10.32 -8.38 3.00
CA ALA A 61 9.49 -9.29 2.23
C ALA A 61 9.37 -8.87 0.77
N SER A 62 9.30 -7.57 0.49
CA SER A 62 9.21 -7.03 -0.88
C SER A 62 10.48 -7.32 -1.68
N LYS A 63 11.67 -7.16 -1.07
CA LYS A 63 12.96 -7.46 -1.72
C LYS A 63 13.11 -8.94 -2.08
N LEU A 64 12.66 -9.83 -1.22
CA LEU A 64 12.80 -11.29 -1.40
C LEU A 64 11.52 -11.96 -1.88
N ARG A 65 10.60 -11.20 -2.49
CA ARG A 65 9.27 -11.66 -2.90
C ARG A 65 9.28 -12.93 -3.75
N SER A 66 10.28 -13.12 -4.61
CA SER A 66 10.39 -14.29 -5.49
C SER A 66 10.65 -15.60 -4.75
N MET A 67 11.12 -15.55 -3.50
CA MET A 67 11.50 -16.70 -2.68
C MET A 67 10.54 -16.94 -1.50
N LEU A 68 9.59 -16.02 -1.31
CA LEU A 68 8.66 -16.01 -0.20
C LEU A 68 7.24 -16.25 -0.71
N GLU A 69 6.46 -17.02 0.04
CA GLU A 69 5.01 -17.02 -0.06
C GLU A 69 4.48 -15.77 0.64
N VAL A 70 3.95 -14.82 -0.14
CA VAL A 70 3.53 -13.50 0.34
C VAL A 70 2.03 -13.43 0.56
N ASN A 71 1.64 -13.09 1.78
CA ASN A 71 0.26 -12.87 2.19
C ASN A 71 0.01 -11.39 2.52
N TYR A 72 -1.20 -10.92 2.23
CA TYR A 72 -1.68 -9.59 2.63
C TYR A 72 -2.71 -9.78 3.75
N PRO A 73 -2.47 -9.25 4.96
CA PRO A 73 -3.39 -9.41 6.08
C PRO A 73 -4.70 -8.63 5.90
N MET A 74 -4.67 -7.58 5.06
CA MET A 74 -5.79 -6.71 4.73
C MET A 74 -6.23 -6.92 3.28
N GLU A 75 -7.53 -6.98 3.10
CA GLU A 75 -8.19 -7.05 1.79
C GLU A 75 -9.27 -5.97 1.73
N ASN A 76 -9.16 -5.09 0.73
CA ASN A 76 -10.08 -3.98 0.49
C ASN A 76 -10.39 -3.15 1.75
N GLY A 77 -9.35 -2.77 2.48
CA GLY A 77 -9.40 -2.00 3.73
C GLY A 77 -9.70 -2.80 5.00
N ILE A 78 -10.15 -4.06 4.88
CA ILE A 78 -10.61 -4.86 6.03
C ILE A 78 -9.55 -5.89 6.41
N VAL A 79 -9.23 -5.99 7.70
CA VAL A 79 -8.34 -7.04 8.24
C VAL A 79 -9.04 -8.40 8.12
N LYS A 80 -8.44 -9.32 7.37
CA LYS A 80 -8.91 -10.71 7.21
C LYS A 80 -8.12 -11.68 8.07
N ASN A 81 -6.80 -11.49 8.16
CA ASN A 81 -5.89 -12.35 8.92
C ASN A 81 -5.24 -11.58 10.07
N TRP A 82 -5.78 -11.76 11.28
CA TRP A 82 -5.30 -11.11 12.50
C TRP A 82 -3.89 -11.52 12.93
N PRO A 83 -3.51 -12.82 12.89
CA PRO A 83 -2.12 -13.23 13.09
C PRO A 83 -1.11 -12.50 12.19
N ASP A 84 -1.39 -12.43 10.89
CA ASP A 84 -0.50 -11.73 9.96
C ASP A 84 -0.50 -10.21 10.20
N MET A 85 -1.65 -9.63 10.57
CA MET A 85 -1.72 -8.21 10.93
C MET A 85 -0.90 -7.89 12.19
N CYS A 86 -0.92 -8.79 13.17
CA CYS A 86 -0.09 -8.68 14.37
C CYS A 86 1.40 -8.66 14.04
N HIS A 87 1.85 -9.46 13.08
CA HIS A 87 3.24 -9.41 12.64
C HIS A 87 3.60 -8.10 11.92
N VAL A 88 2.66 -7.54 11.16
CA VAL A 88 2.83 -6.20 10.57
C VAL A 88 2.98 -5.15 11.67
N TRP A 89 2.17 -5.19 12.72
CA TRP A 89 2.30 -4.27 13.85
C TRP A 89 3.57 -4.51 14.68
N ASP A 90 3.99 -5.75 14.88
CA ASP A 90 5.25 -6.09 15.54
C ASP A 90 6.44 -5.48 14.78
N TYR A 91 6.42 -5.55 13.44
CA TYR A 91 7.40 -4.87 12.57
C TYR A 91 7.28 -3.34 12.62
N THR A 92 6.07 -2.80 12.79
CA THR A 92 5.81 -1.35 12.84
C THR A 92 6.36 -0.72 14.12
N PHE A 93 6.04 -1.31 15.27
CA PHE A 93 6.39 -0.76 16.58
C PHE A 93 7.77 -1.22 17.07
N GLY A 94 8.25 -2.35 16.56
CA GLY A 94 9.54 -2.91 16.89
C GLY A 94 10.74 -2.10 16.34
N PRO A 95 11.97 -2.60 16.57
CA PRO A 95 13.21 -1.90 16.28
C PRO A 95 13.45 -1.68 14.77
N ASN A 96 12.74 -2.41 13.92
CA ASN A 96 12.91 -2.31 12.47
C ASN A 96 12.38 -0.99 11.88
N LYS A 97 11.41 -0.35 12.55
CA LYS A 97 10.77 0.88 12.07
C LYS A 97 10.77 1.96 13.15
N MET A 98 9.78 1.96 14.04
CA MET A 98 9.57 3.06 14.99
C MET A 98 10.45 2.96 16.24
N ASP A 99 10.88 1.76 16.61
CA ASP A 99 11.68 1.48 17.82
C ASP A 99 11.12 2.16 19.08
N ILE A 100 9.91 1.74 19.47
CA ILE A 100 9.16 2.34 20.58
C ILE A 100 8.73 1.27 21.58
N ASP A 101 8.60 1.67 22.84
CA ASP A 101 7.82 0.91 23.82
C ASP A 101 6.34 1.35 23.74
N PRO A 102 5.42 0.48 23.33
CA PRO A 102 3.99 0.79 23.29
C PRO A 102 3.43 1.28 24.62
N LYS A 103 3.95 0.80 25.76
CA LYS A 103 3.42 1.11 27.10
C LYS A 103 3.55 2.58 27.48
N GLU A 104 4.57 3.25 26.96
CA GLU A 104 4.83 4.67 27.23
C GLU A 104 4.15 5.60 26.21
N CYS A 105 3.52 5.03 25.19
CA CYS A 105 2.98 5.78 24.06
C CYS A 105 1.45 5.72 23.99
N LYS A 106 0.86 6.65 23.24
CA LYS A 106 -0.53 6.60 22.77
C LYS A 106 -0.55 6.36 21.27
N ILE A 107 -1.60 5.73 20.76
CA ILE A 107 -1.73 5.43 19.34
C ILE A 107 -3.05 5.95 18.76
N LEU A 108 -2.96 6.57 17.58
CA LEU A 108 -4.09 6.85 16.70
C LEU A 108 -4.01 5.89 15.52
N LEU A 109 -5.08 5.13 15.33
CA LEU A 109 -5.26 4.21 14.22
C LEU A 109 -6.32 4.75 13.26
N THR A 110 -6.17 4.44 11.99
CA THR A 110 -7.21 4.71 10.99
C THR A 110 -7.99 3.43 10.67
N GLU A 111 -9.26 3.59 10.34
CA GLU A 111 -10.08 2.54 9.75
C GLU A 111 -10.82 3.03 8.50
N PRO A 112 -11.12 2.12 7.55
CA PRO A 112 -11.93 2.47 6.41
C PRO A 112 -13.38 2.76 6.84
N PRO A 113 -14.15 3.50 6.02
CA PRO A 113 -15.57 3.66 6.27
C PRO A 113 -16.30 2.30 6.19
N MET A 114 -17.38 2.15 6.96
CA MET A 114 -18.19 0.93 7.03
C MET A 114 -17.46 -0.32 7.58
N ASN A 115 -16.42 -0.15 8.40
CA ASN A 115 -15.78 -1.27 9.09
C ASN A 115 -16.74 -1.91 10.13
N PRO A 116 -16.88 -3.25 10.18
CA PRO A 116 -17.66 -3.91 11.22
C PRO A 116 -17.18 -3.57 12.62
N THR A 117 -18.11 -3.33 13.56
CA THR A 117 -17.79 -3.02 14.96
C THR A 117 -16.93 -4.09 15.62
N LYS A 118 -17.15 -5.37 15.27
CA LYS A 118 -16.32 -6.49 15.74
C LYS A 118 -14.84 -6.34 15.39
N ASN A 119 -14.53 -5.82 14.20
CA ASN A 119 -13.14 -5.60 13.81
C ASN A 119 -12.55 -4.43 14.60
N ARG A 120 -13.34 -3.38 14.81
CA ARG A 120 -12.94 -2.23 15.63
C ARG A 120 -12.66 -2.65 17.08
N GLU A 121 -13.52 -3.46 17.68
CA GLU A 121 -13.31 -4.06 19.01
C GLU A 121 -12.03 -4.90 19.04
N LYS A 122 -11.82 -5.76 18.03
CA LYS A 122 -10.62 -6.61 17.97
C LYS A 122 -9.33 -5.81 17.82
N MET A 123 -9.35 -4.71 17.06
CA MET A 123 -8.19 -3.79 16.99
C MET A 123 -7.88 -3.20 18.37
N ILE A 124 -8.90 -2.74 19.09
CA ILE A 124 -8.73 -2.16 20.43
C ILE A 124 -8.21 -3.21 21.43
N GLU A 125 -8.80 -4.41 21.42
CA GLU A 125 -8.36 -5.55 22.24
C GLU A 125 -6.87 -5.83 22.04
N VAL A 126 -6.42 -5.95 20.79
CA VAL A 126 -5.00 -6.21 20.49
C VAL A 126 -4.09 -5.06 20.95
N MET A 127 -4.51 -3.80 20.78
CA MET A 127 -3.69 -2.64 21.19
C MET A 127 -3.52 -2.53 22.70
N PHE A 128 -4.56 -2.86 23.48
CA PHE A 128 -4.46 -2.82 24.94
C PHE A 128 -3.92 -4.12 25.54
N GLU A 129 -4.38 -5.29 25.11
CA GLU A 129 -4.01 -6.57 25.74
C GLU A 129 -2.64 -7.08 25.27
N LYS A 130 -2.36 -7.02 23.96
CA LYS A 130 -1.08 -7.51 23.42
C LYS A 130 0.04 -6.48 23.58
N TYR A 131 -0.22 -5.23 23.17
CA TYR A 131 0.81 -4.19 23.15
C TYR A 131 0.86 -3.37 24.44
N GLY A 132 -0.25 -3.22 25.15
CA GLY A 132 -0.27 -2.45 26.40
C GLY A 132 -0.20 -0.94 26.20
N PHE A 133 -0.69 -0.40 25.07
CA PHE A 133 -0.69 1.04 24.83
C PHE A 133 -1.46 1.79 25.94
N ALA A 134 -0.95 2.95 26.32
CA ALA A 134 -1.60 3.77 27.35
C ALA A 134 -2.93 4.38 26.91
N GLY A 135 -3.15 4.50 25.61
CA GLY A 135 -4.38 4.99 25.03
C GLY A 135 -4.41 4.73 23.53
N ALA A 136 -5.55 4.30 23.03
CA ALA A 136 -5.79 4.05 21.63
C ALA A 136 -7.02 4.85 21.16
N TYR A 137 -6.92 5.47 19.99
CA TYR A 137 -8.04 6.13 19.32
C TYR A 137 -8.14 5.63 17.88
N ILE A 138 -9.35 5.32 17.42
CA ILE A 138 -9.61 4.87 16.05
C ILE A 138 -10.45 5.92 15.34
N ALA A 139 -9.89 6.47 14.27
CA ALA A 139 -10.49 7.51 13.45
C ALA A 139 -10.85 6.97 12.06
N ILE A 140 -11.92 7.51 11.47
CA ILE A 140 -12.31 7.19 10.09
C ILE A 140 -11.39 7.95 9.15
N GLN A 141 -10.83 7.27 8.15
CA GLN A 141 -9.90 7.85 7.16
C GLN A 141 -10.47 9.12 6.50
N ALA A 142 -11.71 9.08 6.00
CA ALA A 142 -12.34 10.21 5.34
C ALA A 142 -12.46 11.45 6.25
N VAL A 143 -12.85 11.28 7.52
CA VAL A 143 -12.99 12.39 8.47
C VAL A 143 -11.64 13.07 8.71
N LEU A 144 -10.57 12.28 8.87
CA LEU A 144 -9.21 12.83 9.04
C LEU A 144 -8.75 13.65 7.84
N THR A 145 -9.10 13.24 6.60
CA THR A 145 -8.71 13.98 5.40
C THR A 145 -9.37 15.36 5.31
N LEU A 146 -10.63 15.50 5.73
CA LEU A 146 -11.31 16.80 5.77
C LEU A 146 -10.74 17.69 6.87
N TYR A 147 -10.45 17.12 8.04
CA TYR A 147 -9.82 17.84 9.13
C TYR A 147 -8.43 18.36 8.78
N ALA A 148 -7.66 17.59 8.02
CA ALA A 148 -6.37 18.05 7.50
C ALA A 148 -6.49 19.30 6.61
N GLN A 149 -7.65 19.53 5.99
CA GLN A 149 -7.95 20.73 5.19
C GLN A 149 -8.68 21.84 5.96
N GLY A 150 -9.02 21.61 7.24
CA GLY A 150 -9.82 22.55 8.02
C GLY A 150 -11.29 22.60 7.62
N LEU A 151 -11.80 21.55 6.96
CA LEU A 151 -13.20 21.43 6.56
C LEU A 151 -13.97 20.52 7.52
N LEU A 152 -15.17 20.94 7.90
CA LEU A 152 -16.08 20.16 8.76
C LEU A 152 -17.12 19.38 7.96
N SER A 153 -17.43 19.85 6.75
CA SER A 153 -18.40 19.24 5.83
C SER A 153 -17.81 19.13 4.43
N GLY A 154 -18.03 18.02 3.76
CA GLY A 154 -17.54 17.77 2.41
C GLY A 154 -17.77 16.32 1.97
N VAL A 155 -17.45 16.04 0.72
CA VAL A 155 -17.45 14.67 0.19
C VAL A 155 -16.01 14.27 -0.10
N VAL A 156 -15.55 13.21 0.55
CA VAL A 156 -14.22 12.66 0.34
C VAL A 156 -14.31 11.54 -0.67
N VAL A 157 -13.50 11.63 -1.72
CA VAL A 157 -13.24 10.54 -2.65
C VAL A 157 -11.85 10.00 -2.35
N ASP A 158 -11.77 8.92 -1.59
CA ASP A 158 -10.53 8.26 -1.19
C ASP A 158 -10.30 7.04 -2.08
N SER A 159 -9.26 7.07 -2.93
CA SER A 159 -8.88 5.96 -3.80
C SER A 159 -7.51 5.44 -3.40
N GLY A 160 -7.49 4.26 -2.77
CA GLY A 160 -6.29 3.63 -2.25
C GLY A 160 -5.71 2.56 -3.18
N ASP A 161 -5.08 1.54 -2.59
CA ASP A 161 -4.58 0.38 -3.34
C ASP A 161 -5.67 -0.64 -3.66
N GLY A 162 -6.57 -0.94 -2.71
CA GLY A 162 -7.56 -2.02 -2.85
C GLY A 162 -9.02 -1.57 -3.01
N VAL A 163 -9.34 -0.34 -2.64
CA VAL A 163 -10.73 0.14 -2.63
C VAL A 163 -10.79 1.64 -2.83
N THR A 164 -11.88 2.10 -3.46
CA THR A 164 -12.23 3.52 -3.56
C THR A 164 -13.52 3.77 -2.77
N HIS A 165 -13.51 4.75 -1.88
CA HIS A 165 -14.66 5.15 -1.08
C HIS A 165 -15.09 6.57 -1.41
N ILE A 166 -16.40 6.77 -1.50
CA ILE A 166 -17.03 8.08 -1.59
C ILE A 166 -17.78 8.27 -0.27
N CYS A 167 -17.21 9.07 0.63
CA CYS A 167 -17.71 9.27 1.98
C CYS A 167 -18.14 10.73 2.17
N PRO A 168 -19.45 11.01 2.24
CA PRO A 168 -19.95 12.32 2.63
C PRO A 168 -19.85 12.49 4.15
N VAL A 169 -19.34 13.64 4.56
CA VAL A 169 -19.21 14.08 5.96
C VAL A 169 -19.95 15.40 6.09
N TYR A 170 -20.78 15.51 7.11
CA TYR A 170 -21.53 16.71 7.43
C TYR A 170 -21.34 17.05 8.90
N GLU A 171 -20.87 18.27 9.20
CA GLU A 171 -20.60 18.73 10.56
C GLU A 171 -19.88 17.67 11.40
N GLU A 172 -18.73 17.18 10.93
CA GLU A 172 -17.89 16.16 11.61
C GLU A 172 -18.42 14.72 11.58
N PHE A 173 -19.68 14.50 11.22
CA PHE A 173 -20.28 13.17 11.16
C PHE A 173 -20.21 12.59 9.74
N ALA A 174 -19.51 11.46 9.62
CA ALA A 174 -19.57 10.64 8.40
C ALA A 174 -20.97 10.03 8.29
N LEU A 175 -21.62 10.17 7.14
CA LEU A 175 -22.96 9.65 6.89
C LEU A 175 -22.86 8.25 6.27
N PRO A 176 -23.05 7.16 7.05
CA PRO A 176 -22.75 5.81 6.56
C PRO A 176 -23.74 5.36 5.48
N HIS A 177 -25.00 5.81 5.58
CA HIS A 177 -26.08 5.49 4.64
C HIS A 177 -25.88 6.09 3.23
N LEU A 178 -25.07 7.13 3.09
CA LEU A 178 -24.71 7.74 1.81
C LEU A 178 -23.32 7.32 1.33
N THR A 179 -22.55 6.61 2.16
CA THR A 179 -21.21 6.20 1.79
C THR A 179 -21.28 5.11 0.72
N ARG A 180 -20.55 5.32 -0.38
CA ARG A 180 -20.45 4.35 -1.47
C ARG A 180 -19.04 3.77 -1.52
N ARG A 181 -18.98 2.48 -1.80
CA ARG A 181 -17.74 1.72 -1.93
C ARG A 181 -17.65 1.15 -3.34
N LEU A 182 -16.49 1.32 -3.95
CA LEU A 182 -16.14 0.75 -5.25
C LEU A 182 -14.90 -0.12 -5.07
N ASP A 183 -15.01 -1.40 -5.39
CA ASP A 183 -13.88 -2.35 -5.36
C ASP A 183 -13.04 -2.24 -6.64
N ILE A 184 -12.64 -1.00 -6.98
CA ILE A 184 -11.70 -0.66 -8.04
C ILE A 184 -10.74 0.37 -7.49
N ALA A 185 -9.45 0.08 -7.52
CA ALA A 185 -8.42 0.97 -6.99
C ALA A 185 -7.05 0.74 -7.65
N GLY A 186 -5.97 1.16 -6.99
CA GLY A 186 -4.61 1.12 -7.53
C GLY A 186 -4.14 -0.27 -7.99
N ARG A 187 -4.53 -1.34 -7.29
CA ARG A 187 -4.18 -2.73 -7.59
C ARG A 187 -4.85 -3.23 -8.88
N ASP A 188 -6.11 -2.87 -9.08
CA ASP A 188 -6.87 -3.24 -10.27
C ASP A 188 -6.34 -2.53 -11.50
N ILE A 189 -5.97 -1.25 -11.36
CA ILE A 189 -5.33 -0.47 -12.43
C ILE A 189 -3.99 -1.11 -12.82
N THR A 190 -3.16 -1.49 -11.85
CA THR A 190 -1.89 -2.19 -12.13
C THR A 190 -2.16 -3.53 -12.86
N ARG A 191 -3.16 -4.31 -12.43
CA ARG A 191 -3.53 -5.57 -13.09
C ARG A 191 -4.02 -5.34 -14.52
N TYR A 192 -4.80 -4.29 -14.74
CA TYR A 192 -5.28 -3.91 -16.05
C TYR A 192 -4.13 -3.48 -16.97
N LEU A 193 -3.16 -2.71 -16.45
CA LEU A 193 -1.96 -2.33 -17.18
C LEU A 193 -1.14 -3.56 -17.61
N ILE A 194 -0.97 -4.56 -16.75
CA ILE A 194 -0.32 -5.83 -17.11
C ILE A 194 -1.03 -6.49 -18.30
N LYS A 195 -2.37 -6.52 -18.27
CA LYS A 195 -3.18 -7.08 -19.37
C LYS A 195 -2.98 -6.30 -20.67
N LEU A 196 -2.93 -4.97 -20.62
CA LEU A 196 -2.68 -4.12 -21.80
C LEU A 196 -1.28 -4.33 -22.38
N LEU A 197 -0.26 -4.47 -21.52
CA LEU A 197 1.11 -4.75 -21.94
C LEU A 197 1.23 -6.14 -22.60
N LEU A 198 0.50 -7.13 -22.07
CA LEU A 198 0.42 -8.46 -22.67
C LEU A 198 -0.19 -8.42 -24.09
N LEU A 199 -1.26 -7.64 -24.28
CA LEU A 199 -1.87 -7.44 -25.62
C LEU A 199 -0.94 -6.75 -26.61
N ARG A 200 0.04 -5.97 -26.14
CA ARG A 200 1.10 -5.38 -26.97
C ARG A 200 2.26 -6.33 -27.28
N GLY A 201 2.25 -7.54 -26.73
CA GLY A 201 3.30 -8.55 -26.94
C GLY A 201 4.38 -8.58 -25.86
N TYR A 202 4.25 -7.83 -24.76
CA TYR A 202 5.16 -7.92 -23.63
C TYR A 202 4.70 -9.00 -22.65
N ALA A 203 5.49 -10.07 -22.51
CA ALA A 203 5.17 -11.19 -21.63
C ALA A 203 5.48 -10.87 -20.15
N PHE A 204 4.62 -10.08 -19.50
CA PHE A 204 4.68 -9.86 -18.05
C PHE A 204 3.83 -10.87 -17.29
N ASN A 205 4.35 -11.38 -16.18
CA ASN A 205 3.60 -12.24 -15.29
C ASN A 205 2.85 -11.43 -14.21
N HIS A 206 1.62 -11.81 -13.91
CA HIS A 206 0.75 -11.09 -12.96
C HIS A 206 1.31 -11.01 -11.53
N THR A 207 2.17 -11.95 -11.13
CA THR A 207 2.68 -12.05 -9.75
C THR A 207 4.12 -11.57 -9.60
N ALA A 208 5.02 -11.97 -10.50
CA ALA A 208 6.44 -11.64 -10.42
C ALA A 208 6.71 -10.18 -10.81
N ASP A 209 6.06 -9.70 -11.87
CA ASP A 209 6.32 -8.36 -12.43
C ASP A 209 5.35 -7.29 -11.90
N PHE A 210 4.47 -7.65 -10.97
CA PHE A 210 3.44 -6.75 -10.45
C PHE A 210 4.03 -5.44 -9.92
N GLU A 211 5.13 -5.52 -9.19
CA GLU A 211 5.79 -4.36 -8.60
C GLU A 211 6.48 -3.48 -9.64
N THR A 212 7.09 -4.11 -10.64
CA THR A 212 7.68 -3.42 -11.78
C THR A 212 6.62 -2.62 -12.54
N VAL A 213 5.46 -3.23 -12.79
CA VAL A 213 4.35 -2.58 -13.50
C VAL A 213 3.66 -1.54 -12.62
N ARG A 214 3.63 -1.71 -11.29
CA ARG A 214 3.19 -0.67 -10.35
C ARG A 214 4.06 0.58 -10.46
N MET A 215 5.39 0.42 -10.50
CA MET A 215 6.31 1.54 -10.70
C MET A 215 6.13 2.20 -12.08
N MET A 216 5.89 1.41 -13.13
CA MET A 216 5.57 1.95 -14.45
C MET A 216 4.29 2.78 -14.42
N LYS A 217 3.23 2.27 -13.78
CA LYS A 217 1.96 2.99 -13.59
C LYS A 217 2.20 4.33 -12.91
N GLU A 218 2.94 4.35 -11.80
CA GLU A 218 3.19 5.58 -11.02
C GLU A 218 4.05 6.61 -11.76
N LYS A 219 4.91 6.18 -12.68
CA LYS A 219 5.79 7.08 -13.44
C LYS A 219 5.20 7.56 -14.77
N LEU A 220 4.43 6.72 -15.47
CA LEU A 220 4.06 6.95 -16.87
C LEU A 220 2.56 7.14 -17.09
N CYS A 221 1.70 6.54 -16.24
CA CYS A 221 0.27 6.68 -16.44
C CYS A 221 -0.20 8.09 -16.08
N TYR A 222 -1.23 8.52 -16.79
CA TYR A 222 -1.91 9.80 -16.60
C TYR A 222 -3.39 9.61 -16.93
N ILE A 223 -4.23 10.56 -16.51
CA ILE A 223 -5.65 10.55 -16.80
C ILE A 223 -5.89 11.46 -18.01
N GLY A 224 -6.38 10.90 -19.10
CA GLY A 224 -6.77 11.67 -20.28
C GLY A 224 -8.05 12.46 -20.01
N TYR A 225 -8.06 13.76 -20.33
CA TYR A 225 -9.26 14.59 -20.20
C TYR A 225 -10.35 14.20 -21.22
N ASN A 226 -9.94 13.95 -22.48
CA ASN A 226 -10.82 13.48 -23.54
C ASN A 226 -10.22 12.22 -24.20
N ILE A 227 -10.82 11.07 -23.88
CA ILE A 227 -10.35 9.75 -24.32
C ILE A 227 -10.31 9.62 -25.85
N GLU A 228 -11.27 10.18 -26.58
CA GLU A 228 -11.32 10.06 -28.04
C GLU A 228 -10.16 10.79 -28.72
N THR A 229 -9.78 11.93 -28.17
CA THR A 229 -8.67 12.73 -28.69
C THR A 229 -7.33 12.07 -28.36
N GLU A 230 -7.17 11.58 -27.13
CA GLU A 230 -5.97 10.86 -26.72
C GLU A 230 -5.75 9.57 -27.51
N GLN A 231 -6.82 8.84 -27.83
CA GLN A 231 -6.74 7.65 -28.68
C GLN A 231 -6.23 7.98 -30.08
N LYS A 232 -6.74 9.05 -30.72
CA LYS A 232 -6.24 9.51 -32.02
C LYS A 232 -4.76 9.90 -31.94
N LEU A 233 -4.38 10.72 -30.96
CA LEU A 233 -2.99 11.11 -30.74
C LEU A 233 -2.09 9.89 -30.54
N SER A 234 -2.55 8.89 -29.78
CA SER A 234 -1.78 7.67 -29.53
C SER A 234 -1.58 6.82 -30.79
N LEU A 235 -2.49 6.86 -31.76
CA LEU A 235 -2.39 6.10 -33.01
C LEU A 235 -1.60 6.86 -34.07
N GLU A 236 -1.83 8.18 -34.17
CA GLU A 236 -1.33 9.03 -35.24
C GLU A 236 0.04 9.66 -34.93
N THR A 237 0.39 9.82 -33.64
CA THR A 237 1.64 10.50 -33.23
C THR A 237 2.45 9.68 -32.23
N THR A 238 3.73 10.04 -32.09
CA THR A 238 4.66 9.47 -31.10
C THR A 238 4.77 10.32 -29.83
N VAL A 239 3.98 11.39 -29.70
CA VAL A 239 4.07 12.35 -28.59
C VAL A 239 3.87 11.68 -27.22
N LEU A 240 3.07 10.61 -27.18
CA LEU A 240 2.78 9.86 -25.95
C LEU A 240 3.75 8.69 -25.70
N VAL A 241 4.79 8.52 -26.52
CA VAL A 241 5.77 7.44 -26.39
C VAL A 241 6.93 7.91 -25.51
N GLU A 242 7.07 7.29 -24.34
CA GLU A 242 8.23 7.51 -23.47
C GLU A 242 9.04 6.21 -23.33
N PRO A 243 10.38 6.26 -23.45
CA PRO A 243 11.22 5.10 -23.20
C PRO A 243 11.31 4.85 -21.70
N TYR A 244 11.03 3.61 -21.28
CA TYR A 244 11.17 3.17 -19.90
C TYR A 244 12.24 2.08 -19.80
N THR A 245 13.25 2.32 -18.98
CA THR A 245 14.27 1.32 -18.64
C THR A 245 13.87 0.59 -17.37
N VAL A 246 13.71 -0.73 -17.45
CA VAL A 246 13.46 -1.57 -16.28
C VAL A 246 14.76 -1.70 -15.49
N SER A 247 14.76 -1.25 -14.24
CA SER A 247 15.87 -1.51 -13.31
C SER A 247 15.88 -3.00 -12.96
N CYS A 248 16.64 -3.79 -13.71
CA CYS A 248 16.81 -5.21 -13.46
C CYS A 248 17.75 -5.40 -12.26
N THR A 249 17.22 -5.37 -11.05
CA THR A 249 18.01 -5.64 -9.82
C THR A 249 18.00 -7.10 -9.39
N GLN A 250 17.45 -8.04 -10.19
CA GLN A 250 17.40 -9.46 -9.83
C GLN A 250 17.67 -10.38 -11.03
N PHE A 251 18.94 -10.45 -11.45
CA PHE A 251 19.41 -11.56 -12.27
C PHE A 251 19.63 -12.80 -11.40
N HIS A 252 18.61 -13.65 -11.30
CA HIS A 252 18.80 -15.09 -11.14
C HIS A 252 17.62 -15.87 -11.75
N CYS A 253 17.36 -15.64 -13.04
CA CYS A 253 16.76 -16.69 -13.85
C CYS A 253 17.24 -16.54 -15.30
N LYS A 254 18.05 -17.50 -15.74
CA LYS A 254 18.38 -17.69 -17.15
C LYS A 254 17.10 -18.08 -17.89
N HIS A 255 16.34 -17.10 -18.34
CA HIS A 255 15.53 -17.24 -19.55
C HIS A 255 16.14 -16.29 -20.56
N THR A 256 16.61 -16.86 -21.67
CA THR A 256 17.19 -16.15 -22.80
C THR A 256 16.12 -15.26 -23.43
N TYR A 257 15.93 -14.07 -22.90
CA TYR A 257 15.42 -12.96 -23.69
C TYR A 257 16.64 -12.32 -24.31
N ARG A 258 16.69 -12.34 -25.65
CA ARG A 258 17.73 -11.71 -26.45
C ARG A 258 17.55 -10.20 -26.30
N LEU A 259 18.02 -9.67 -25.18
CA LEU A 259 18.04 -8.26 -24.87
C LEU A 259 19.37 -7.71 -25.40
N GLY A 260 19.27 -6.81 -26.39
CA GLY A 260 20.41 -6.10 -26.93
C GLY A 260 20.84 -4.99 -25.95
N PRO A 261 22.04 -4.41 -26.11
CA PRO A 261 22.59 -3.45 -25.15
C PRO A 261 21.84 -2.10 -25.03
N GLU A 262 20.69 -1.94 -25.70
CA GLU A 262 19.92 -0.68 -25.74
C GLU A 262 18.40 -0.91 -25.70
N ASP A 263 17.91 -1.83 -24.86
CA ASP A 263 16.47 -2.08 -24.77
C ASP A 263 15.72 -0.99 -23.98
N HIS A 264 15.41 0.09 -24.70
CA HIS A 264 14.38 1.06 -24.33
C HIS A 264 12.99 0.44 -24.56
N ILE A 265 12.23 0.20 -23.49
CA ILE A 265 10.81 -0.15 -23.66
C ILE A 265 10.08 1.12 -24.09
N GLN A 266 9.71 1.22 -25.36
CA GLN A 266 8.82 2.29 -25.82
C GLN A 266 7.40 2.01 -25.33
N LEU A 267 7.02 2.65 -24.23
CA LEU A 267 5.67 2.61 -23.70
C LEU A 267 4.92 3.82 -24.22
N LYS A 268 3.84 3.59 -24.99
CA LYS A 268 2.83 4.65 -25.16
C LYS A 268 2.14 4.77 -23.82
N LYS A 269 2.08 5.98 -23.25
CA LYS A 269 1.33 6.22 -22.02
C LYS A 269 -0.09 5.68 -22.22
N ALA A 270 -0.47 4.73 -21.37
CA ALA A 270 -1.79 4.11 -21.44
C ALA A 270 -2.81 5.11 -20.87
N SER A 271 -3.70 5.58 -21.75
CA SER A 271 -4.95 6.28 -21.43
C SER A 271 -6.03 5.28 -21.03
#